data_AF-A0A239N3Q5-F1
#
_entry.id   AF-A0A239N3Q5-F1
#
_cell.length_a   1.000
_cell.length_b   1.000
_cell.length_c   1.000
_cell.angle_alpha   90.00
_cell.angle_beta   90.00
_cell.angle_gamma   90.00
#
_symmetry.space_group_name_H-M   'P 1'
#
loop_
_entity.id
_entity.type
_entity.pdbx_description
1 polymer ?
#
loop_
_entity_poly.entity_id
_entity_poly.type
_entity_poly.pdbx_seq_one_letter_code
_entity_poly.pdbx_strand_id
1 'polypeptide(L)'
;MLVLWDKGFDSNAFLTQVSATGAQVLGRLRRNRRTPVLTLLADGSYLSMFGTLQIRIVEARITVTCADGTTFTGSYRLVTTLTDAACYPAAALARLYHQRWEHESAYYALRHTIMQGRVLRSGDPAGLEQEMWSVLTLYQLLRTVMVDAAESRPGTDPDRCGFSIALHMARDLVIQAAGVTACGIPLCQTAVRQGTNDTL
;
A
#
# COMPACT_ATOMS: atom_id res chain seq x y z
N MET A 1 -16.08 2.98 -5.54
CA MET A 1 -14.85 2.37 -4.97
C MET A 1 -14.32 1.34 -5.95
N LEU A 2 -13.01 1.32 -6.20
CA LEU A 2 -12.33 0.32 -7.04
C LEU A 2 -11.40 -0.53 -6.16
N VAL A 3 -11.54 -1.85 -6.19
CA VAL A 3 -10.74 -2.80 -5.42
C VAL A 3 -9.69 -3.44 -6.33
N LEU A 4 -8.44 -3.38 -5.90
CA LEU A 4 -7.30 -4.00 -6.59
C LEU A 4 -6.84 -5.26 -5.83
N TRP A 5 -6.55 -6.35 -6.53
CA TRP A 5 -5.94 -7.55 -5.92
C TRP A 5 -4.95 -8.26 -6.83
N ASP A 6 -4.06 -9.06 -6.25
CA ASP A 6 -3.15 -9.93 -7.00
C ASP A 6 -3.67 -11.35 -7.18
N LYS A 7 -2.97 -12.13 -8.00
CA LYS A 7 -3.24 -13.54 -8.24
C LYS A 7 -3.54 -14.30 -6.93
N GLY A 8 -4.68 -14.97 -6.89
CA GLY A 8 -5.10 -15.78 -5.74
C GLY A 8 -6.54 -15.52 -5.33
N PHE A 9 -7.03 -14.31 -5.57
CA PHE A 9 -8.38 -13.84 -5.19
C PHE A 9 -9.39 -13.90 -6.35
N ASP A 10 -9.35 -14.96 -7.16
CA ASP A 10 -10.17 -15.14 -8.37
C ASP A 10 -11.34 -16.12 -8.21
N SER A 11 -11.83 -16.31 -6.97
CA SER A 11 -12.98 -17.18 -6.71
C SER A 11 -14.29 -16.47 -7.09
N ASN A 12 -15.25 -17.23 -7.65
CA ASN A 12 -16.55 -16.67 -8.03
C ASN A 12 -17.29 -16.07 -6.83
N ALA A 13 -17.20 -16.73 -5.67
CA ALA A 13 -17.84 -16.26 -4.44
C ALA A 13 -17.29 -14.90 -3.99
N PHE A 14 -15.97 -14.75 -3.98
CA PHE A 14 -15.32 -13.48 -3.64
C PHE A 14 -15.75 -12.36 -4.57
N LEU A 15 -15.71 -12.59 -5.88
CA LEU A 15 -16.09 -11.58 -6.88
C LEU A 15 -17.57 -11.17 -6.78
N THR A 16 -18.44 -12.14 -6.51
CA THR A 16 -19.87 -11.89 -6.28
C THR A 16 -20.07 -11.05 -5.02
N GLN A 17 -19.39 -11.39 -3.92
CA GLN A 17 -19.48 -10.64 -2.67
C GLN A 17 -18.96 -9.20 -2.81
N VAL A 18 -17.79 -9.02 -3.45
CA VAL A 18 -17.24 -7.68 -3.70
C VAL A 18 -18.18 -6.87 -4.59
N SER A 19 -18.69 -7.46 -5.67
CA SER A 19 -19.64 -6.77 -6.55
C SER A 19 -20.95 -6.43 -5.84
N ALA A 20 -21.43 -7.26 -4.91
CA ALA A 20 -22.66 -7.00 -4.14
C ALA A 20 -22.54 -5.76 -3.24
N THR A 21 -21.31 -5.34 -2.88
CA THR A 21 -21.09 -4.07 -2.15
C THR A 21 -21.21 -2.83 -3.04
N GLY A 22 -21.39 -3.00 -4.36
CA GLY A 22 -21.32 -1.92 -5.34
C GLY A 22 -19.89 -1.50 -5.71
N ALA A 23 -18.87 -2.20 -5.19
CA ALA A 23 -17.49 -1.98 -5.56
C ALA A 23 -17.19 -2.50 -6.97
N GLN A 24 -16.37 -1.73 -7.69
CA GLN A 24 -15.75 -2.17 -8.94
C GLN A 24 -14.45 -2.89 -8.63
N VAL A 25 -13.98 -3.71 -9.57
CA VAL A 25 -12.80 -4.53 -9.35
C VAL A 25 -11.80 -4.49 -10.48
N LEU A 26 -10.51 -4.66 -10.17
CA LEU A 26 -9.44 -4.89 -11.12
C LEU A 26 -8.39 -5.81 -10.48
N GLY A 27 -8.14 -6.98 -11.06
CA GLY A 27 -7.14 -7.88 -10.49
C GLY A 27 -6.62 -8.93 -11.44
N ARG A 28 -5.63 -9.71 -11.01
CA ARG A 28 -4.98 -10.71 -11.86
C ARG A 28 -5.60 -12.10 -11.69
N LEU A 29 -5.90 -12.73 -12.82
CA LEU A 29 -6.37 -14.11 -12.88
C LEU A 29 -5.22 -15.11 -12.84
N ARG A 30 -5.50 -16.31 -12.30
CA ARG A 30 -4.60 -17.45 -12.45
C ARG A 30 -4.56 -17.88 -13.92
N ARG A 31 -3.38 -18.31 -14.40
CA ARG A 31 -3.15 -18.71 -15.80
C ARG A 31 -4.09 -19.83 -16.27
N ASN A 32 -4.43 -20.76 -15.37
CA ASN A 32 -5.32 -21.90 -15.63
C ASN A 32 -6.82 -21.55 -15.54
N ARG A 33 -7.18 -20.32 -15.13
CA ARG A 33 -8.57 -19.88 -15.06
C ARG A 33 -9.13 -19.68 -16.46
N ARG A 34 -10.03 -20.57 -16.89
CA ARG A 34 -10.72 -20.43 -18.17
C ARG A 34 -11.88 -19.45 -18.04
N THR A 35 -12.04 -18.61 -19.05
CA THR A 35 -13.09 -17.60 -19.16
C THR A 35 -13.63 -17.67 -20.58
N PRO A 36 -14.94 -17.80 -20.80
CA PRO A 36 -15.49 -17.77 -22.14
C PRO A 36 -15.28 -16.39 -22.77
N VAL A 37 -14.90 -16.34 -24.04
CA VAL A 37 -14.85 -15.09 -24.80
C VAL A 37 -16.25 -14.83 -25.34
N LEU A 38 -16.94 -13.81 -24.84
CA LEU A 38 -18.30 -13.48 -25.29
C LEU A 38 -18.31 -12.40 -26.36
N THR A 39 -17.51 -11.34 -26.18
CA THR A 39 -17.46 -10.22 -27.13
C THR A 39 -16.08 -9.61 -27.12
N LEU A 40 -15.43 -9.50 -28.28
CA LEU A 40 -14.16 -8.80 -28.43
C LEU A 40 -14.41 -7.29 -28.53
N LEU A 41 -13.57 -6.50 -27.86
CA LEU A 41 -13.64 -5.04 -27.84
C LEU A 41 -12.51 -4.43 -28.69
N ALA A 42 -12.68 -3.16 -29.08
CA ALA A 42 -11.78 -2.47 -30.00
C ALA A 42 -10.33 -2.36 -29.50
N ASP A 43 -10.09 -2.40 -28.19
CA ASP A 43 -8.76 -2.32 -27.60
C ASP A 43 -8.11 -3.69 -27.33
N GLY A 44 -8.66 -4.77 -27.92
CA GLY A 44 -8.15 -6.14 -27.84
C GLY A 44 -8.54 -6.89 -26.57
N SER A 45 -9.21 -6.22 -25.61
CA SER A 45 -9.84 -6.88 -24.47
C SER A 45 -11.14 -7.57 -24.87
N TYR A 46 -11.70 -8.41 -24.00
CA TYR A 46 -12.99 -9.07 -24.27
C TYR A 46 -13.89 -9.17 -23.05
N LEU A 47 -15.20 -9.15 -23.30
CA LEU A 47 -16.23 -9.43 -22.31
C LEU A 47 -16.32 -10.92 -22.05
N SER A 48 -16.55 -11.27 -20.79
CA SER A 48 -16.67 -12.62 -20.27
C SER A 48 -17.66 -12.66 -19.10
N MET A 49 -17.86 -13.83 -18.52
CA MET A 49 -18.75 -14.05 -17.37
C MET A 49 -18.05 -14.88 -16.32
N PHE A 50 -18.27 -14.50 -15.06
CA PHE A 50 -17.98 -15.32 -13.88
C PHE A 50 -19.25 -15.59 -13.10
N GLY A 51 -19.80 -16.80 -13.27
CA GLY A 51 -21.15 -17.08 -12.82
C GLY A 51 -22.12 -16.15 -13.55
N THR A 52 -22.81 -15.30 -12.80
CA THR A 52 -23.73 -14.27 -13.32
C THR A 52 -23.11 -12.88 -13.42
N LEU A 53 -21.85 -12.71 -12.99
CA LEU A 53 -21.17 -11.42 -13.03
C LEU A 53 -20.53 -11.21 -14.40
N GLN A 54 -20.96 -10.16 -15.10
CA GLN A 54 -20.30 -9.71 -16.31
C GLN A 54 -18.96 -9.07 -15.96
N ILE A 55 -17.93 -9.52 -16.67
CA ILE A 55 -16.56 -9.08 -16.47
C ILE A 55 -15.91 -8.81 -17.82
N ARG A 56 -14.78 -8.14 -17.77
CA ARG A 56 -13.91 -7.90 -18.91
C ARG A 56 -12.51 -8.40 -18.61
N ILE A 57 -11.93 -9.09 -19.58
CA ILE A 57 -10.57 -9.61 -19.53
C ILE A 57 -9.67 -8.74 -20.38
N VAL A 58 -8.59 -8.28 -19.77
CA VAL A 58 -7.52 -7.52 -20.43
C VAL A 58 -6.25 -8.35 -20.40
N GLU A 59 -5.70 -8.65 -21.59
CA GLU A 59 -4.40 -9.30 -21.70
C GLU A 59 -3.31 -8.22 -21.75
N ALA A 60 -2.51 -8.13 -20.69
CA ALA A 60 -1.43 -7.18 -20.57
C ALA A 60 -0.09 -7.90 -20.75
N ARG A 61 0.75 -7.41 -21.66
CA ARG A 61 2.16 -7.81 -21.75
C ARG A 61 3.00 -6.74 -21.07
N ILE A 62 3.72 -7.13 -20.03
CA ILE A 62 4.57 -6.24 -19.25
C ILE A 62 6.01 -6.63 -19.54
N THR A 63 6.77 -5.66 -20.02
CA THR A 63 8.21 -5.79 -20.22
C THR A 63 8.90 -4.91 -19.20
N VAL A 64 9.73 -5.52 -18.36
CA VAL A 64 10.58 -4.84 -17.39
C VAL A 64 11.99 -4.83 -17.95
N THR A 65 12.58 -3.64 -18.06
CA THR A 65 13.99 -3.48 -18.41
C THR A 65 14.75 -3.06 -17.16
N CYS A 66 15.68 -3.90 -16.73
CA CYS A 66 16.53 -3.67 -15.57
C CYS A 66 17.68 -2.70 -15.93
N ALA A 67 18.31 -2.13 -14.90
CA ALA A 67 19.42 -1.18 -15.06
C ALA A 67 20.65 -1.79 -15.75
N ASP A 68 20.82 -3.11 -15.69
CA ASP A 68 21.87 -3.87 -16.38
C ASP A 68 21.54 -4.17 -17.85
N GLY A 69 20.41 -3.65 -18.36
CA GLY A 69 19.94 -3.87 -19.73
C GLY A 69 19.20 -5.20 -19.93
N THR A 70 19.05 -6.03 -18.90
CA THR A 70 18.26 -7.26 -19.00
C THR A 70 16.78 -6.95 -19.13
N THR A 71 16.07 -7.69 -20.00
CA THR A 71 14.62 -7.50 -20.22
C THR A 71 13.84 -8.74 -19.85
N PHE A 72 12.86 -8.60 -18.97
CA PHE A 72 11.92 -9.65 -18.60
C PHE A 72 10.54 -9.32 -19.15
N THR A 73 9.96 -10.23 -19.93
CA THR A 73 8.59 -10.06 -20.44
C THR A 73 7.66 -11.07 -19.79
N GLY A 74 6.61 -10.59 -19.13
CA GLY A 74 5.54 -11.38 -18.55
C GLY A 74 4.19 -11.04 -19.19
N SER A 75 3.31 -12.04 -19.32
CA SER A 75 1.92 -11.82 -19.71
C SER A 75 0.97 -12.01 -18.53
N TYR A 76 0.15 -11.02 -18.26
CA TYR A 76 -0.88 -11.03 -17.23
C TYR A 76 -2.26 -11.03 -17.89
N ARG A 77 -3.18 -11.80 -17.32
CA ARG A 77 -4.61 -11.73 -17.64
C ARG A 77 -5.27 -11.00 -16.48
N LEU A 78 -5.67 -9.76 -16.73
CA LEU A 78 -6.39 -8.93 -15.78
C LEU A 78 -7.88 -9.12 -15.98
N VAL A 79 -8.64 -9.13 -14.89
CA VAL A 79 -10.10 -9.13 -14.87
C VAL A 79 -10.59 -7.84 -14.24
N THR A 80 -11.65 -7.26 -14.79
CA THR A 80 -12.31 -6.09 -14.22
C THR A 80 -13.83 -6.12 -14.45
N THR A 81 -14.59 -5.46 -13.60
CA THR A 81 -16.02 -5.16 -13.82
C THR A 81 -16.23 -3.86 -14.61
N LEU A 82 -15.16 -3.11 -14.92
CA LEU A 82 -15.20 -1.94 -15.77
C LEU A 82 -15.28 -2.37 -17.25
N THR A 83 -16.50 -2.62 -17.72
CA THR A 83 -16.77 -3.24 -19.03
C THR A 83 -16.69 -2.28 -20.22
N ASP A 84 -16.82 -0.97 -20.00
CA ASP A 84 -16.74 0.04 -21.06
C ASP A 84 -15.29 0.30 -21.49
N ALA A 85 -14.96 -0.09 -22.73
CA ALA A 85 -13.64 0.09 -23.31
C ALA A 85 -13.29 1.55 -23.68
N ALA A 86 -14.29 2.37 -23.98
CA ALA A 86 -14.08 3.78 -24.30
C ALA A 86 -13.80 4.59 -23.02
N CYS A 87 -14.56 4.34 -21.95
CA CYS A 87 -14.33 4.98 -20.65
C CYS A 87 -13.10 4.45 -19.91
N TYR A 88 -12.82 3.14 -20.03
CA TYR A 88 -11.74 2.47 -19.31
C TYR A 88 -10.82 1.69 -20.27
N PRO A 89 -9.89 2.36 -20.96
CA PRO A 89 -9.00 1.69 -21.91
C PRO A 89 -8.12 0.63 -21.24
N ALA A 90 -7.90 -0.51 -21.92
CA ALA A 90 -7.08 -1.62 -21.44
C ALA A 90 -5.68 -1.19 -20.99
N ALA A 91 -5.04 -0.28 -21.72
CA ALA A 91 -3.73 0.25 -21.37
C ALA A 91 -3.72 1.05 -20.06
N ALA A 92 -4.80 1.79 -19.76
CA ALA A 92 -4.93 2.53 -18.52
C ALA A 92 -5.13 1.57 -17.33
N LEU A 93 -5.96 0.54 -17.50
CA LEU A 93 -6.14 -0.52 -16.50
C LEU A 93 -4.84 -1.28 -16.23
N ALA A 94 -4.05 -1.57 -17.27
CA ALA A 94 -2.75 -2.22 -17.12
C ALA A 94 -1.76 -1.36 -16.32
N ARG A 95 -1.69 -0.04 -16.59
CA ARG A 95 -0.85 0.89 -15.81
C ARG A 95 -1.31 1.01 -14.36
N LEU A 96 -2.61 1.15 -14.13
CA LEU A 96 -3.17 1.20 -12.78
C LEU A 96 -2.88 -0.10 -12.00
N TYR A 97 -3.02 -1.25 -12.65
CA TYR A 97 -2.67 -2.53 -12.04
C TYR A 97 -1.17 -2.61 -11.72
N HIS A 98 -0.31 -2.00 -12.53
CA HIS A 98 1.12 -1.95 -12.27
C HIS A 98 1.44 -1.13 -11.01
N GLN A 99 0.77 0.00 -10.78
CA GLN A 99 0.92 0.79 -9.55
C GLN A 99 0.59 -0.02 -8.27
N ARG A 100 -0.24 -1.08 -8.37
CA ARG A 100 -0.48 -1.99 -7.24
C ARG A 100 0.81 -2.63 -6.69
N TRP A 101 1.87 -2.74 -7.50
CA TRP A 101 3.17 -3.25 -7.02
C TRP A 101 3.76 -2.38 -5.91
N GLU A 102 3.33 -1.12 -5.75
CA GLU A 102 3.71 -0.29 -4.59
C GLU A 102 3.30 -0.90 -3.25
N HIS A 103 2.35 -1.85 -3.24
CA HIS A 103 2.04 -2.58 -2.01
C HIS A 103 3.23 -3.44 -1.52
N GLU A 104 4.13 -3.87 -2.41
CA GLU A 104 5.39 -4.51 -2.00
C GLU A 104 6.33 -3.52 -1.30
N SER A 105 6.36 -2.26 -1.76
CA SER A 105 7.07 -1.16 -1.10
C SER A 105 6.55 -0.95 0.34
N ALA A 106 5.25 -1.16 0.59
CA ALA A 106 4.67 -1.10 1.93
C ALA A 106 5.22 -2.19 2.86
N TYR A 107 5.28 -3.43 2.41
CA TYR A 107 5.89 -4.52 3.19
C TYR A 107 7.38 -4.28 3.44
N TYR A 108 8.10 -3.78 2.43
CA TYR A 108 9.50 -3.40 2.58
C TYR A 108 9.68 -2.30 3.64
N ALA A 109 8.86 -1.26 3.59
CA ALA A 109 8.87 -0.17 4.56
C ALA A 109 8.64 -0.66 6.00
N LEU A 110 7.63 -1.52 6.21
CA LEU A 110 7.31 -2.08 7.51
C LEU A 110 8.46 -2.95 8.04
N ARG A 111 8.91 -3.94 7.25
CA ARG A 111 9.86 -4.96 7.70
C ARG A 111 11.31 -4.47 7.73
N HIS A 112 11.73 -3.73 6.72
CA HIS A 112 13.14 -3.39 6.53
C HIS A 112 13.44 -1.93 6.88
N THR A 113 12.55 -0.98 6.60
CA THR A 113 12.83 0.43 6.91
C THR A 113 12.52 0.79 8.36
N ILE A 114 11.32 0.48 8.86
CA ILE A 114 10.93 0.74 10.26
C ILE A 114 11.59 -0.29 11.19
N MET A 115 11.36 -1.58 10.91
CA MET A 115 11.78 -2.64 11.82
C MET A 115 13.26 -3.04 11.66
N GLN A 116 13.92 -2.64 10.58
CA GLN A 116 15.33 -3.00 10.31
C GLN A 116 15.57 -4.51 10.35
N GLY A 117 14.58 -5.30 9.90
CA GLY A 117 14.62 -6.76 9.93
C GLY A 117 14.43 -7.40 11.31
N ARG A 118 14.16 -6.61 12.36
CA ARG A 118 13.90 -7.14 13.71
C ARG A 118 12.55 -7.84 13.78
N VAL A 119 12.49 -8.87 14.60
CA VAL A 119 11.25 -9.58 14.96
C VAL A 119 10.57 -8.87 16.13
N LEU A 120 9.24 -9.03 16.24
CA LEU A 120 8.47 -8.57 17.40
C LEU A 120 8.99 -9.22 18.68
N ARG A 121 8.94 -8.48 19.80
CA ARG A 121 9.60 -8.88 21.06
C ARG A 121 8.65 -9.59 22.02
N SER A 122 7.37 -9.26 21.97
CA SER A 122 6.35 -9.81 22.84
C SER A 122 6.16 -11.31 22.62
N GLY A 123 6.05 -12.05 23.72
CA GLY A 123 5.81 -13.50 23.72
C GLY A 123 4.34 -13.90 23.86
N ASP A 124 3.46 -12.95 24.19
CA ASP A 124 2.04 -13.16 24.37
C ASP A 124 1.20 -12.48 23.25
N PRO A 125 -0.02 -12.97 22.97
CA PRO A 125 -0.85 -12.44 21.90
C PRO A 125 -1.19 -10.95 22.01
N ALA A 126 -1.42 -10.43 23.22
CA ALA A 126 -1.82 -9.04 23.43
C ALA A 126 -0.64 -8.09 23.17
N GLY A 127 0.56 -8.44 23.63
CA GLY A 127 1.78 -7.69 23.33
C GLY A 127 2.12 -7.71 21.84
N LEU A 128 1.94 -8.86 21.16
CA LEU A 128 2.14 -8.97 19.71
C LEU A 128 1.18 -8.07 18.92
N GLU A 129 -0.09 -8.04 19.31
CA GLU A 129 -1.09 -7.16 18.72
C GLU A 129 -0.71 -5.68 18.92
N GLN A 130 -0.34 -5.29 20.14
CA GLN A 130 0.10 -3.93 20.45
C GLN A 130 1.32 -3.52 19.60
N GLU A 131 2.34 -4.37 19.51
CA GLU A 131 3.52 -4.08 18.69
C GLU A 131 3.16 -3.94 17.21
N MET A 132 2.28 -4.81 16.69
CA MET A 132 1.83 -4.74 15.30
C MET A 132 1.06 -3.44 15.02
N TRP A 133 0.15 -3.04 15.91
CA TRP A 133 -0.55 -1.76 15.80
C TRP A 133 0.40 -0.57 15.87
N SER A 134 1.44 -0.62 16.70
CA SER A 134 2.43 0.45 16.79
C SER A 134 3.18 0.67 15.48
N VAL A 135 3.61 -0.42 14.82
CA VAL A 135 4.33 -0.36 13.55
C VAL A 135 3.41 0.10 12.41
N LEU A 136 2.18 -0.41 12.36
CA LEU A 136 1.18 0.03 11.38
C LEU A 136 0.82 1.51 11.55
N THR A 137 0.66 1.97 12.79
CA THR A 137 0.36 3.38 13.08
C THR A 137 1.50 4.28 12.63
N LEU A 138 2.76 3.93 12.95
CA LEU A 138 3.92 4.70 12.49
C LEU A 138 3.99 4.76 10.96
N TYR A 139 3.76 3.63 10.29
CA TYR A 139 3.71 3.59 8.82
C TYR A 139 2.63 4.52 8.26
N GLN A 140 1.40 4.46 8.80
CA GLN A 140 0.29 5.29 8.34
C GLN A 140 0.53 6.79 8.60
N LEU A 141 1.12 7.15 9.75
CA LEU A 141 1.49 8.54 10.05
C LEU A 141 2.51 9.07 9.04
N LEU A 142 3.57 8.31 8.76
CA LEU A 142 4.56 8.70 7.76
C LEU A 142 3.95 8.83 6.37
N ARG A 143 3.06 7.91 5.97
CA ARG A 143 2.35 8.00 4.69
C ARG A 143 1.46 9.23 4.60
N THR A 144 0.80 9.62 5.69
CA THR A 144 -0.02 10.84 5.74
C THR A 144 0.85 12.08 5.49
N VAL A 145 1.97 12.21 6.21
CA VAL A 145 2.91 13.33 6.02
C VAL A 145 3.50 13.36 4.60
N MET A 146 3.76 12.19 4.00
CA MET A 146 4.23 12.11 2.61
C MET A 146 3.19 12.62 1.61
N VAL A 147 1.91 12.28 1.82
CA VAL A 147 0.81 12.79 0.99
C VAL A 147 0.70 14.30 1.14
N ASP A 148 0.67 14.82 2.38
CA ASP A 148 0.62 16.26 2.64
C ASP A 148 1.79 16.99 1.96
N ALA A 149 3.00 16.41 1.99
CA ALA A 149 4.18 16.95 1.34
C ALA A 149 4.06 16.94 -0.20
N ALA A 150 3.54 15.86 -0.79
CA ALA A 150 3.31 15.79 -2.24
C ALA A 150 2.27 16.83 -2.69
N GLU A 151 1.16 16.95 -1.95
CA GLU A 151 0.08 17.88 -2.25
C GLU A 151 0.47 19.35 -2.06
N SER A 152 1.44 19.64 -1.19
CA SER A 152 1.96 21.01 -0.99
C SER A 152 2.61 21.62 -2.24
N ARG A 153 2.96 20.80 -3.25
CA ARG A 153 3.61 21.22 -4.49
C ARG A 153 2.80 20.71 -5.70
N PRO A 154 2.07 21.59 -6.42
CA PRO A 154 1.24 21.20 -7.55
C PRO A 154 2.02 20.38 -8.59
N GLY A 155 1.43 19.28 -9.03
CA GLY A 155 2.01 18.38 -10.04
C GLY A 155 3.09 17.42 -9.51
N THR A 156 3.29 17.35 -8.19
CA THR A 156 4.18 16.33 -7.61
C THR A 156 3.46 15.00 -7.54
N ASP A 157 4.01 14.00 -8.24
CA ASP A 157 3.56 12.62 -8.14
C ASP A 157 3.89 12.07 -6.72
N PRO A 158 2.89 11.60 -5.94
CA PRO A 158 3.11 11.02 -4.62
C PRO A 158 4.13 9.87 -4.60
N ASP A 159 4.28 9.13 -5.70
CA ASP A 159 5.24 8.02 -5.82
C ASP A 159 6.70 8.51 -5.77
N ARG A 160 6.94 9.82 -5.92
CA ARG A 160 8.28 10.43 -5.77
C ARG A 160 8.69 10.65 -4.31
N CYS A 161 7.76 10.55 -3.36
CA CYS A 161 8.07 10.71 -1.95
C CYS A 161 8.76 9.43 -1.43
N GLY A 162 10.03 9.55 -1.06
CA GLY A 162 10.79 8.42 -0.51
C GLY A 162 10.43 8.13 0.95
N PHE A 163 10.00 6.90 1.26
CA PHE A 163 9.64 6.50 2.62
C PHE A 163 10.81 6.63 3.61
N SER A 164 12.03 6.25 3.21
CA SER A 164 13.22 6.40 4.06
C SER A 164 13.55 7.87 4.34
N ILE A 165 13.30 8.77 3.39
CA ILE A 165 13.48 10.21 3.58
C ILE A 165 12.46 10.71 4.61
N ALA A 166 11.19 10.35 4.46
CA ALA A 166 10.15 10.73 5.41
C ALA A 166 10.46 10.23 6.84
N LEU A 167 10.92 8.99 7.00
CA LEU A 167 11.30 8.45 8.30
C LEU A 167 12.49 9.20 8.91
N HIS A 168 13.55 9.47 8.14
CA HIS A 168 14.71 10.21 8.64
C HIS A 168 14.34 11.64 8.99
N MET A 169 13.57 12.34 8.14
CA MET A 169 13.13 13.70 8.44
C MET A 169 12.22 13.77 9.67
N ALA A 170 11.29 12.82 9.84
CA ALA A 170 10.46 12.76 11.04
C ALA A 170 11.29 12.51 12.30
N ARG A 171 12.28 11.61 12.22
CA ARG A 171 13.22 11.35 13.31
C ARG A 171 14.05 12.59 13.65
N ASP A 172 14.61 13.25 12.63
CA ASP A 172 15.44 14.45 12.80
C ASP A 172 14.61 15.59 13.39
N LEU A 173 13.36 15.77 12.95
CA LEU A 173 12.44 16.74 13.52
C LEU A 173 12.22 16.48 15.02
N VAL A 174 12.00 15.24 15.43
CA VAL A 174 11.82 14.88 16.86
C VAL A 174 13.10 15.10 17.66
N ILE A 175 14.27 14.78 17.10
CA ILE A 175 15.57 14.95 17.77
C ILE A 175 15.94 16.44 17.89
N GLN A 176 15.70 17.21 16.84
CA GLN A 176 16.02 18.64 16.75
C GLN A 176 14.94 19.51 17.37
N ALA A 177 13.77 18.96 17.71
CA ALA A 177 12.70 19.66 18.39
C ALA A 177 13.17 20.15 19.77
N ALA A 178 13.64 21.40 19.81
CA ALA A 178 13.90 22.13 21.04
C ALA A 178 12.71 23.06 21.34
N GLY A 179 12.20 23.04 22.57
CA GLY A 179 11.13 23.95 23.01
C GLY A 179 9.73 23.67 22.42
N VAL A 180 9.51 22.52 21.78
CA VAL A 180 8.21 22.13 21.18
C VAL A 180 7.19 21.68 22.24
N THR A 181 7.64 21.29 23.43
CA THR A 181 6.76 21.14 24.59
C THR A 181 6.48 22.52 25.19
N ALA A 182 5.42 23.17 24.72
CA ALA A 182 4.81 24.23 25.49
C ALA A 182 4.39 23.68 26.87
N CYS A 183 4.84 24.37 27.90
CA CYS A 183 4.46 24.18 29.31
C CYS A 183 2.95 23.92 29.45
N GLY A 184 2.54 22.82 30.11
CA GLY A 184 1.12 22.61 30.41
C GLY A 184 0.60 21.23 30.79
N ILE A 185 1.40 20.26 31.26
CA ILE A 185 0.88 19.12 32.04
C ILE A 185 1.83 18.84 33.21
N PRO A 186 1.43 19.03 34.48
CA PRO A 186 2.27 18.72 35.62
C PRO A 186 2.24 17.21 35.86
N LEU A 187 3.10 16.47 35.16
CA LEU A 187 3.45 15.11 35.56
C LEU A 187 4.67 15.17 36.48
N CYS A 188 4.36 15.23 37.78
CA CYS A 188 5.17 14.78 38.90
C CYS A 188 6.68 15.10 38.82
N GLN A 189 7.07 16.27 39.32
CA GLN A 189 8.42 16.45 39.85
C GLN A 189 8.55 15.59 41.11
N THR A 190 8.96 14.34 40.94
CA THR A 190 9.37 13.50 42.07
C THR A 190 10.68 14.05 42.60
N ALA A 191 10.63 14.47 43.86
CA ALA A 191 11.72 15.06 44.61
C ALA A 191 13.02 14.24 44.56
N VAL A 192 14.07 14.82 44.00
CA VAL A 192 15.44 14.47 44.39
C VAL A 192 15.81 15.40 45.55
N ARG A 193 15.65 14.91 46.78
CA ARG A 193 16.25 15.51 47.97
C ARG A 193 17.77 15.56 47.76
N GLN A 194 18.31 16.76 47.56
CA GLN A 194 19.72 17.01 47.87
C GLN A 194 19.84 16.98 49.40
N GLY A 195 20.47 15.91 49.92
CA GLY A 195 20.94 15.87 51.29
C GLY A 195 22.24 16.66 51.38
N THR A 196 22.14 17.92 51.79
CA THR A 196 23.27 18.66 52.39
C THR A 196 23.35 18.27 53.85
N ASN A 197 24.31 17.40 54.19
CA ASN A 197 24.77 17.23 55.57
C ASN A 197 25.90 18.24 55.81
N ASP A 198 25.55 19.38 56.42
CA ASP A 198 26.49 20.22 57.15
C ASP A 198 26.00 20.31 58.60
N THR A 199 26.71 19.67 59.53
CA THR A 199 26.80 20.15 60.92
C THR A 199 27.99 19.52 61.65
N LEU A 200 28.88 20.43 62.08
CA LEU A 200 29.93 20.36 63.11
C LEU A 200 31.22 19.57 62.82
#